data_AF-B7KAY8-F1
#
_entry.id   AF-B7KAY8-F1
#
_cell.length_a   1.000
_cell.length_b   1.000
_cell.length_c   1.000
_cell.angle_alpha   90.00
_cell.angle_beta   90.00
_cell.angle_gamma   90.00
#
_symmetry.space_group_name_H-M   'P 1'
#
loop_
_entity.id
_entity.type
_entity.pdbx_description
1 polymer ?
#
loop_
_entity_poly.entity_id
_entity_poly.type
_entity_poly.pdbx_seq_one_letter_code
_entity_poly.pdbx_strand_id
1 'polypeptide(L)'
;MKKTLPLLRIAFTLLLALCFFLNVVPGKAWATGEFSASCTNVTISHNDDSNPDTIGTPILSASCQNLDGSYVETTLDLNPYIGNGDGILSWAGDKNNFGLSCYDLEISNTGMLTGMCFKDIKRVDGKLVIPNPKEIEASINLNAHIANLDGTLKYE
;
A
#
# COMPACT_ATOMS: atom_id res chain seq x y z
N MET A 1 -32.39 -59.85 5.92
CA MET A 1 -32.35 -58.43 6.34
C MET A 1 -30.91 -57.99 6.55
N LYS A 2 -30.34 -57.16 5.67
CA LYS A 2 -29.12 -56.39 5.96
C LYS A 2 -29.34 -54.95 5.49
N LYS A 3 -29.55 -54.07 6.47
CA LYS A 3 -29.80 -52.64 6.34
C LYS A 3 -28.46 -51.93 6.06
N THR A 4 -28.08 -51.71 4.82
CA THR A 4 -26.84 -50.95 4.47
C THR A 4 -27.11 -49.62 3.76
N LEU A 5 -28.39 -49.28 3.53
CA LEU A 5 -28.76 -48.05 2.84
C LEU A 5 -28.66 -46.73 3.66
N PRO A 6 -28.69 -46.67 5.00
CA PRO A 6 -28.68 -45.39 5.70
C PRO A 6 -27.27 -44.78 5.87
N LEU A 7 -26.22 -45.61 5.93
CA LEU A 7 -24.84 -45.15 6.18
C LEU A 7 -24.25 -44.36 5.00
N LEU A 8 -24.57 -44.76 3.76
CA LEU A 8 -24.09 -44.09 2.56
C LEU A 8 -24.70 -42.68 2.39
N ARG A 9 -25.98 -42.52 2.76
CA ARG A 9 -26.66 -41.22 2.71
C ARG A 9 -26.12 -40.26 3.77
N ILE A 10 -25.87 -40.75 4.98
CA ILE A 10 -25.28 -39.96 6.07
C ILE A 10 -23.86 -39.49 5.71
N ALA A 11 -23.04 -40.38 5.13
CA ALA A 11 -21.69 -40.04 4.71
C ALA A 11 -21.67 -38.96 3.60
N PHE A 12 -22.60 -39.02 2.65
CA PHE A 12 -22.68 -38.03 1.57
C PHE A 12 -23.15 -36.64 2.05
N THR A 13 -24.10 -36.60 3.00
CA THR A 13 -24.50 -35.33 3.64
C THR A 13 -23.42 -34.74 4.54
N LEU A 14 -22.62 -35.58 5.21
CA LEU A 14 -21.50 -35.12 6.03
C LEU A 14 -20.37 -34.54 5.17
N LEU A 15 -20.12 -35.14 4.00
CA LEU A 15 -19.09 -34.70 3.04
C LEU A 15 -19.47 -33.35 2.40
N LEU A 16 -20.75 -33.15 2.03
CA LEU A 16 -21.22 -31.86 1.51
C LEU A 16 -21.18 -30.76 2.57
N ALA A 17 -21.53 -31.07 3.83
CA ALA A 17 -21.42 -30.12 4.93
C ALA A 17 -19.95 -29.71 5.20
N LEU A 18 -19.01 -30.66 5.10
CA LEU A 18 -17.58 -30.37 5.25
C LEU A 18 -17.05 -29.40 4.18
N CYS A 19 -17.57 -29.47 2.95
CA CYS A 19 -17.22 -28.54 1.87
C CYS A 19 -17.75 -27.11 2.11
N PHE A 20 -18.86 -26.95 2.84
CA PHE A 20 -19.37 -25.62 3.23
C PHE A 20 -18.60 -25.03 4.43
N PHE A 21 -18.03 -25.85 5.31
CA PHE A 21 -17.20 -25.37 6.41
C PHE A 21 -15.77 -24.98 5.98
N LEU A 22 -15.25 -25.51 4.87
CA LEU A 22 -13.93 -25.16 4.36
C LEU A 22 -13.91 -23.93 3.42
N ASN A 23 -15.07 -23.35 3.11
CA ASN A 23 -15.15 -22.09 2.37
C ASN A 23 -15.33 -20.85 3.27
N VAL A 24 -15.33 -21.03 4.59
CA VAL A 24 -15.10 -19.89 5.49
C VAL A 24 -13.61 -19.79 5.68
N VAL A 25 -12.94 -19.17 4.70
CA VAL A 25 -11.74 -18.37 5.01
C VAL A 25 -12.24 -17.39 6.07
N PRO A 26 -11.87 -17.53 7.35
CA PRO A 26 -12.33 -16.60 8.35
C PRO A 26 -11.83 -15.24 7.88
N GLY A 27 -12.79 -14.36 7.56
CA GLY A 27 -12.58 -12.98 7.19
C GLY A 27 -11.87 -12.26 8.32
N LYS A 28 -10.58 -12.49 8.45
CA LYS A 28 -9.67 -11.41 8.62
C LYS A 28 -9.75 -10.68 7.28
N ALA A 29 -10.24 -9.44 7.29
CA ALA A 29 -9.79 -8.50 6.29
C ALA A 29 -8.29 -8.37 6.56
N TRP A 30 -7.49 -9.19 5.87
CA TRP A 30 -6.07 -8.93 5.78
C TRP A 30 -6.06 -7.74 4.84
N ALA A 31 -5.82 -6.54 5.38
CA ALA A 31 -5.21 -5.50 4.58
C ALA A 31 -3.88 -6.10 4.11
N THR A 32 -3.89 -6.85 3.00
CA THR A 32 -2.67 -7.55 2.57
C THR A 32 -1.75 -6.61 1.85
N GLY A 33 -2.22 -5.44 1.41
CA GLY A 33 -1.46 -4.62 0.49
C GLY A 33 -1.04 -5.46 -0.73
N GLU A 34 0.28 -5.57 -0.96
CA GLU A 34 0.90 -6.37 -2.04
C GLU A 34 0.45 -5.99 -3.46
N PHE A 35 0.22 -4.70 -3.72
CA PHE A 35 -0.11 -4.24 -5.08
C PHE A 35 0.91 -4.72 -6.13
N SER A 36 2.19 -4.79 -5.79
CA SER A 36 3.25 -5.17 -6.73
C SER A 36 3.11 -6.61 -7.26
N ALA A 37 2.32 -7.46 -6.61
CA ALA A 37 2.04 -8.82 -7.09
C ALA A 37 1.13 -8.85 -8.32
N SER A 38 0.35 -7.80 -8.55
CA SER A 38 -0.66 -7.72 -9.63
C SER A 38 -0.62 -6.41 -10.41
N CYS A 39 0.40 -5.58 -10.20
CA CYS A 39 0.64 -4.34 -10.94
C CYS A 39 2.02 -4.36 -11.60
N THR A 40 2.14 -3.60 -12.69
CA THR A 40 3.35 -3.45 -13.49
C THR A 40 3.54 -1.98 -13.88
N ASN A 41 4.70 -1.64 -14.47
CA ASN A 41 5.05 -0.26 -14.84
C ASN A 41 4.90 0.72 -13.67
N VAL A 42 5.34 0.29 -12.48
CA VAL A 42 5.24 1.07 -11.25
C VAL A 42 6.20 2.25 -11.34
N THR A 43 5.67 3.44 -11.15
CA THR A 43 6.43 4.69 -11.17
C THR A 43 5.95 5.61 -10.07
N ILE A 44 6.80 6.54 -9.66
CA ILE A 44 6.43 7.62 -8.76
C ILE A 44 6.74 8.95 -9.44
N SER A 45 5.79 9.88 -9.38
CA SER A 45 6.03 11.27 -9.74
C SER A 45 6.00 12.13 -8.50
N HIS A 46 6.90 13.10 -8.44
CA HIS A 46 7.04 14.07 -7.36
C HIS A 46 7.35 15.42 -8.02
N ASN A 47 6.67 16.48 -7.57
CA ASN A 47 6.78 17.79 -8.21
C ASN A 47 8.12 18.45 -7.89
N ASP A 48 8.58 19.29 -8.82
CA ASP A 48 9.86 20.00 -8.83
C ASP A 48 10.36 20.45 -7.44
N ASP A 49 11.47 19.83 -7.03
CA ASP A 49 12.20 20.06 -5.78
C ASP A 49 12.79 21.48 -5.66
N SER A 50 12.69 22.30 -6.72
CA SER A 50 13.20 23.67 -6.73
C SER A 50 12.38 24.66 -5.89
N ASN A 51 11.13 24.32 -5.52
CA ASN A 51 10.28 25.21 -4.71
C ASN A 51 9.88 24.59 -3.35
N PRO A 52 10.46 25.03 -2.23
CA PRO A 52 10.17 24.51 -0.90
C PRO A 52 8.76 24.85 -0.38
N ASP A 53 8.05 25.78 -1.03
CA ASP A 53 6.64 26.09 -0.72
C ASP A 53 5.65 25.23 -1.50
N THR A 54 6.10 24.45 -2.50
CA THR A 54 5.24 23.49 -3.20
C THR A 54 5.13 22.24 -2.35
N ILE A 55 3.92 21.81 -2.05
CA ILE A 55 3.70 20.45 -1.54
C ILE A 55 4.14 19.51 -2.65
N GLY A 56 5.29 18.85 -2.47
CA GLY A 56 5.62 17.70 -3.28
C GLY A 56 4.48 16.70 -3.12
N THR A 57 3.84 16.34 -4.22
CA THR A 57 2.72 15.39 -4.24
C THR A 57 3.23 14.09 -4.82
N PRO A 58 3.67 13.11 -3.99
CA PRO A 58 4.18 11.84 -4.47
C PRO A 58 3.00 11.01 -4.96
N ILE A 59 2.85 10.90 -6.29
CA ILE A 59 1.80 10.11 -6.92
C ILE A 59 2.40 8.78 -7.36
N LEU A 60 1.95 7.69 -6.73
CA LEU A 60 2.21 6.33 -7.20
C LEU A 60 1.35 6.07 -8.42
N SER A 61 1.95 5.63 -9.52
CA SER A 61 1.25 5.24 -10.75
C SER A 61 1.64 3.83 -11.14
N ALA A 62 0.67 3.02 -11.60
CA ALA A 62 0.92 1.67 -12.09
C ALA A 62 -0.18 1.19 -13.04
N SER A 63 0.14 0.15 -13.81
CA SER A 63 -0.82 -0.63 -14.58
C SER A 63 -1.20 -1.87 -13.78
N CYS A 64 -2.44 -1.96 -13.29
CA CYS A 64 -2.88 -2.98 -12.36
C CYS A 64 -3.92 -3.92 -12.98
N GLN A 65 -3.81 -5.21 -12.66
CA GLN A 65 -4.73 -6.23 -13.17
C GLN A 65 -6.10 -6.09 -12.51
N ASN A 66 -7.17 -6.10 -13.29
CA ASN A 66 -8.56 -6.10 -12.82
C ASN A 66 -9.11 -7.54 -12.75
N LEU A 67 -10.37 -7.71 -12.32
CA LEU A 67 -11.01 -9.02 -12.14
C LEU A 67 -11.20 -9.80 -13.46
N ASP A 68 -11.28 -9.11 -14.60
CA ASP A 68 -11.36 -9.76 -15.92
C ASP A 68 -10.00 -10.20 -16.47
N GLY A 69 -8.92 -9.82 -15.78
CA GLY A 69 -7.54 -10.15 -16.10
C GLY A 69 -6.83 -9.13 -17.00
N SER A 70 -7.53 -8.11 -17.51
CA SER A 70 -6.93 -6.98 -18.21
C SER A 70 -6.23 -6.01 -17.25
N TYR A 71 -5.41 -5.13 -17.79
CA TYR A 71 -4.65 -4.15 -17.03
C TYR A 71 -5.21 -2.76 -17.24
N VAL A 72 -5.32 -2.00 -16.14
CA VAL A 72 -5.85 -0.63 -16.12
C VAL A 72 -4.83 0.27 -15.45
N GLU A 73 -4.59 1.45 -16.03
CA GLU A 73 -3.76 2.48 -15.42
C GLU A 73 -4.46 3.11 -14.22
N THR A 74 -3.76 3.20 -13.10
CA THR A 74 -4.29 3.74 -11.85
C THR A 74 -3.22 4.53 -11.11
N THR A 75 -3.66 5.50 -10.30
CA THR A 75 -2.78 6.35 -9.51
C THR A 75 -3.25 6.46 -8.06
N LEU A 76 -2.34 6.78 -7.15
CA LEU A 76 -2.62 7.00 -5.74
C LEU A 76 -1.71 8.09 -5.17
N ASP A 77 -2.29 9.11 -4.56
CA ASP A 77 -1.54 10.09 -3.76
C ASP A 77 -1.09 9.43 -2.44
N LEU A 78 0.21 9.43 -2.18
CA LEU A 78 0.80 8.82 -0.99
C LEU A 78 0.86 9.77 0.21
N ASN A 79 0.73 11.08 0.01
CA ASN A 79 0.80 12.07 1.09
C ASN A 79 -0.19 11.82 2.23
N PRO A 80 -1.46 11.41 1.99
CA PRO A 80 -2.41 11.11 3.05
C PRO A 80 -2.01 9.93 3.94
N TYR A 81 -1.08 9.07 3.50
CA TYR A 81 -0.81 7.78 4.14
C TYR A 81 0.61 7.65 4.70
N ILE A 82 1.55 8.48 4.24
CA ILE A 82 2.96 8.38 4.61
C ILE A 82 3.44 9.69 5.24
N GLY A 83 4.17 9.52 6.34
CA GLY A 83 4.82 10.59 7.09
C GLY A 83 6.33 10.49 7.07
N ASN A 84 6.97 11.65 7.21
CA ASN A 84 8.38 11.73 7.58
C ASN A 84 8.50 12.13 9.06
N GLY A 85 9.04 11.22 9.88
CA GLY A 85 9.39 11.47 11.27
C GLY A 85 10.90 11.44 11.48
N ASP A 86 11.53 12.60 11.59
CA ASP A 86 12.98 12.74 11.81
C ASP A 86 13.84 11.99 10.77
N GLY A 87 13.45 12.09 9.50
CA GLY A 87 14.11 11.44 8.36
C GLY A 87 13.69 10.00 8.12
N ILE A 88 12.72 9.47 8.88
CA ILE A 88 12.24 8.09 8.73
C ILE A 88 10.84 8.11 8.12
N LEU A 89 10.66 7.41 7.01
CA LEU A 89 9.35 7.17 6.42
C LEU A 89 8.57 6.18 7.27
N SER A 90 7.30 6.49 7.51
CA SER A 90 6.39 5.63 8.27
C SER A 90 4.97 5.77 7.77
N TRP A 91 4.22 4.67 7.84
CA TRP A 91 2.77 4.71 7.66
C TRP A 91 2.16 5.60 8.72
N ALA A 92 1.34 6.52 8.27
CA ALA A 92 1.06 7.69 9.06
C ALA A 92 0.06 7.42 10.19
N GLY A 93 0.41 7.91 11.39
CA GLY A 93 -0.53 8.43 12.38
C GLY A 93 -0.77 9.93 12.11
N ASP A 94 -0.63 10.82 13.11
CA ASP A 94 -0.86 12.28 12.96
C ASP A 94 0.12 13.04 12.02
N LYS A 95 1.00 12.34 11.30
CA LYS A 95 2.08 12.93 10.49
C LYS A 95 1.92 12.49 9.04
N ASN A 96 1.13 13.23 8.27
CA ASN A 96 0.93 13.02 6.83
C ASN A 96 1.74 14.05 6.03
N ASN A 97 1.83 13.86 4.72
CA ASN A 97 2.49 14.72 3.74
C ASN A 97 4.03 14.64 3.78
N PHE A 98 4.59 13.44 3.74
CA PHE A 98 6.05 13.26 3.66
C PHE A 98 6.69 13.99 2.47
N GLY A 99 5.96 14.16 1.35
CA GLY A 99 6.42 14.85 0.15
C GLY A 99 6.75 16.33 0.35
N LEU A 100 6.41 16.93 1.50
CA LEU A 100 6.89 18.26 1.93
C LEU A 100 8.36 18.28 2.37
N SER A 101 8.92 17.11 2.64
CA SER A 101 10.16 16.97 3.38
C SER A 101 11.03 15.80 2.93
N CYS A 102 10.65 15.19 1.80
CA CYS A 102 11.38 14.15 1.14
C CYS A 102 11.37 14.41 -0.37
N TYR A 103 12.45 14.08 -1.04
CA TYR A 103 12.71 14.33 -2.46
C TYR A 103 13.60 13.20 -3.03
N ASP A 104 13.93 13.28 -4.33
CA ASP A 104 14.64 12.22 -5.06
C ASP A 104 13.97 10.85 -4.85
N LEU A 105 12.64 10.84 -4.96
CA LEU A 105 11.85 9.64 -4.72
C LEU A 105 11.97 8.66 -5.88
N GLU A 106 12.28 7.41 -5.55
CA GLU A 106 12.34 6.29 -6.48
C GLU A 106 11.52 5.12 -5.96
N ILE A 107 10.95 4.32 -6.88
CA ILE A 107 10.25 3.09 -6.52
C ILE A 107 10.75 1.91 -7.33
N SER A 108 10.99 0.80 -6.64
CA SER A 108 11.31 -0.47 -7.29
C SER A 108 10.03 -1.23 -7.70
N ASN A 109 10.17 -2.15 -8.66
CA ASN A 109 9.09 -3.07 -9.04
C ASN A 109 8.66 -4.02 -7.90
N THR A 110 9.42 -4.09 -6.80
CA THR A 110 9.05 -4.88 -5.61
C THR A 110 8.27 -4.06 -4.57
N GLY A 111 7.86 -2.83 -4.91
CA GLY A 111 7.09 -1.96 -4.03
C GLY A 111 7.91 -1.24 -2.96
N MET A 112 9.24 -1.21 -3.07
CA MET A 112 10.07 -0.43 -2.15
C MET A 112 10.16 1.01 -2.64
N LEU A 113 9.65 1.95 -1.84
CA LEU A 113 9.84 3.39 -2.04
C LEU A 113 11.11 3.82 -1.30
N THR A 114 12.00 4.54 -1.98
CA THR A 114 13.24 5.11 -1.44
C THR A 114 13.33 6.60 -1.76
N GLY A 115 14.09 7.35 -0.98
CA GLY A 115 14.42 8.74 -1.28
C GLY A 115 15.18 9.43 -0.15
N MET A 116 15.42 10.72 -0.29
CA MET A 116 16.11 11.54 0.70
C MET A 116 15.10 12.32 1.54
N CYS A 117 15.19 12.24 2.86
CA CYS A 117 14.26 12.91 3.79
C CYS A 117 15.00 13.80 4.78
N PHE A 118 14.42 14.97 5.08
CA PHE A 118 14.98 15.89 6.07
C PHE A 118 14.74 15.40 7.51
N LYS A 119 15.75 15.62 8.35
CA LYS A 119 15.71 15.48 9.81
C LYS A 119 15.39 16.81 10.51
N ASP A 120 15.07 16.73 11.80
CA ASP A 120 14.92 17.89 12.68
C ASP A 120 13.92 18.97 12.17
N ILE A 121 12.92 18.52 11.41
CA ILE A 121 11.88 19.37 10.84
C ILE A 121 11.05 19.99 11.96
N LYS A 122 10.87 21.31 11.90
CA LYS A 122 10.00 22.05 12.81
C LYS A 122 8.83 22.65 12.05
N ARG A 123 7.70 22.82 12.73
CA ARG A 123 6.61 23.65 12.23
C ARG A 123 6.55 24.95 13.03
N VAL A 124 6.65 26.07 12.34
CA VAL A 124 6.51 27.41 12.92
C VAL A 124 5.42 28.11 12.11
N ASP A 125 4.35 28.53 12.78
CA ASP A 125 3.16 29.15 12.15
C ASP A 125 2.58 28.33 10.97
N GLY A 126 2.56 27.00 11.13
CA GLY A 126 2.06 26.06 10.12
C GLY A 126 3.01 25.83 8.94
N LYS A 127 4.12 26.58 8.83
CA LYS A 127 5.15 26.38 7.81
C LYS A 127 6.22 25.42 8.27
N LEU A 128 6.73 24.64 7.33
CA LEU A 128 7.84 23.73 7.55
C LEU A 128 9.13 24.54 7.61
N VAL A 129 9.91 24.36 8.68
CA VAL A 129 11.20 25.00 8.90
C VAL A 129 12.24 23.92 9.06
N ILE A 130 13.30 24.01 8.28
CA ILE A 130 14.44 23.08 8.30
C ILE A 130 15.65 23.86 8.84
N PRO A 131 15.82 23.93 10.17
CA PRO A 131 16.81 24.82 10.80
C PRO A 131 18.27 24.41 10.56
N ASN A 132 18.50 23.17 10.11
CA ASN A 132 19.81 22.65 9.68
C ASN A 132 19.55 21.39 8.85
N PRO A 133 19.46 21.47 7.50
CA PRO A 133 19.07 20.34 6.68
C PRO A 133 20.11 19.23 6.82
N LYS A 134 19.72 18.20 7.56
CA LYS A 134 20.40 16.92 7.54
C LYS A 134 19.48 15.96 6.82
N GLU A 135 19.95 15.51 5.68
CA GLU A 135 19.25 14.56 4.83
C GLU A 135 19.70 13.16 5.18
N ILE A 136 18.77 12.23 5.16
CA ILE A 136 19.04 10.81 5.32
C ILE A 136 18.25 10.04 4.29
N GLU A 137 18.86 8.98 3.76
CA GLU A 137 18.16 8.02 2.93
C GLU A 137 17.08 7.33 3.77
N ALA A 138 15.86 7.32 3.24
CA ALA A 138 14.71 6.70 3.87
C ALA A 138 14.06 5.72 2.90
N SER A 139 13.50 4.66 3.45
CA SER A 139 12.80 3.65 2.66
C SER A 139 11.56 3.13 3.37
N ILE A 140 10.57 2.71 2.60
CA ILE A 140 9.35 2.11 3.10
C ILE A 140 8.80 1.11 2.08
N ASN A 141 8.35 -0.05 2.57
CA ASN A 141 7.72 -1.06 1.73
C ASN A 141 6.23 -0.72 1.53
N LEU A 142 5.85 -0.30 0.33
CA LEU A 142 4.47 0.06 -0.02
C LEU A 142 3.55 -1.16 -0.05
N ASN A 143 4.07 -2.37 -0.29
CA ASN A 143 3.26 -3.59 -0.22
C ASN A 143 2.67 -3.84 1.16
N ALA A 144 3.17 -3.20 2.21
CA ALA A 144 2.60 -3.36 3.55
C ALA A 144 1.15 -2.86 3.64
N HIS A 145 0.76 -1.86 2.85
CA HIS A 145 -0.56 -1.22 2.95
C HIS A 145 -1.18 -0.78 1.62
N ILE A 146 -0.46 -0.84 0.50
CA ILE A 146 -1.04 -0.52 -0.81
C ILE A 146 -1.44 -1.81 -1.51
N ALA A 147 -2.72 -1.92 -1.85
CA ALA A 147 -3.31 -3.05 -2.55
C ALA A 147 -3.79 -2.63 -3.95
N ASN A 148 -3.91 -3.62 -4.82
CA ASN A 148 -4.69 -3.53 -6.05
C ASN A 148 -6.08 -4.12 -5.82
N LEU A 149 -7.11 -3.29 -5.91
CA LEU A 149 -8.51 -3.70 -5.81
C LEU A 149 -9.21 -3.47 -7.14
N ASP A 150 -9.34 -4.55 -7.92
CA ASP A 150 -9.99 -4.56 -9.24
C ASP A 150 -9.41 -3.50 -10.20
N GLY A 151 -8.08 -3.49 -10.35
CA GLY A 151 -7.35 -2.56 -11.20
C GLY A 151 -7.14 -1.17 -10.59
N THR A 152 -7.55 -0.94 -9.34
CA THR A 152 -7.41 0.36 -8.65
C THR A 152 -6.48 0.27 -7.45
N LEU A 153 -5.46 1.13 -7.39
CA LEU A 153 -4.58 1.26 -6.22
C LEU A 153 -5.34 1.84 -5.03
N LYS A 154 -5.25 1.19 -3.87
CA LYS A 154 -5.88 1.64 -2.62
C LYS A 154 -4.99 1.39 -1.42
N TYR A 155 -5.14 2.25 -0.40
CA TYR A 155 -4.57 2.04 0.92
C TYR A 155 -5.50 1.15 1.76
N GLU A 156 -4.94 0.19 2.52
CA GLU A 156 -5.65 -0.75 3.40
C GLU A 156 -5.09 -0.79 4.83
#